data_AF-A0A179G7N5-F1
#
_entry.id   AF-A0A179G7N5-F1
#
_cell.length_a   1.000
_cell.length_b   1.000
_cell.length_c   1.000
_cell.angle_alpha   90.00
_cell.angle_beta   90.00
_cell.angle_gamma   90.00
#
_symmetry.space_group_name_H-M   'P 1'
#
loop_
_entity.id
_entity.type
_entity.pdbx_description
1 polymer ?
#
loop_
_entity_poly.entity_id
_entity_poly.type
_entity_poly.pdbx_seq_one_letter_code
_entity_poly.pdbx_strand_id
1 'polypeptide(L)'
;MGELVSSLPDQTYPCLNLNDHTLDENLPVSEHYPLQSNRTQPVARAGTLDSLPLELIHKILCQLDVRTLSDFRATNRRATELVDTLPQYKAIITHARNALRGILSIQTGRWITCRTLYQKLCTPQCEHCGDFAGYLYLLTCKRVCFLCFTKNDLYLPLPPGRACRKFGLTRQIVQTLPLMTVIPGIYSPNEKKAPKRVLVDYEASLYAGIKLHGSRNAMNQYIADREAELATRQSTSTGRRRRVPVADHFDGESGNPFRFVAISFVPQLVKTSRDVERGFHCAGCRKSMDLPSHCRRKFTTASFEAHLKQFGRIKHENHHLD
;
A
#
# COMPACT_ATOMS: atom_id res chain seq x y z
N MET A 1 0.03 -9.51 -27.95
CA MET A 1 -1.41 -9.18 -27.90
C MET A 1 -1.58 -7.76 -27.38
N GLY A 2 -1.15 -6.78 -28.18
CA GLY A 2 -1.17 -5.35 -27.83
C GLY A 2 -2.12 -4.52 -28.71
N GLU A 3 -3.05 -5.16 -29.42
CA GLU A 3 -3.80 -4.54 -30.52
C GLU A 3 -5.30 -4.28 -30.24
N LEU A 4 -5.78 -4.43 -28.99
CA LEU A 4 -7.19 -4.17 -28.67
C LEU A 4 -7.44 -2.88 -27.87
N VAL A 5 -6.40 -2.23 -27.35
CA VAL A 5 -6.51 -0.90 -26.70
C VAL A 5 -6.81 0.20 -27.73
N SER A 6 -6.59 -0.05 -29.02
CA SER A 6 -6.84 0.89 -30.11
C SER A 6 -8.29 0.97 -30.58
N SER A 7 -9.23 0.21 -29.99
CA SER A 7 -10.59 0.12 -30.53
C SER A 7 -11.62 1.10 -29.95
N LEU A 8 -11.37 1.84 -28.86
CA LEU A 8 -12.38 2.76 -28.28
C LEU A 8 -11.80 4.00 -27.54
N PRO A 9 -11.07 4.91 -28.21
CA PRO A 9 -10.54 6.12 -27.58
C PRO A 9 -11.62 7.05 -26.98
N ASP A 10 -12.87 6.98 -27.45
CA ASP A 10 -13.97 7.84 -26.99
C ASP A 10 -14.75 7.29 -25.78
N GLN A 11 -14.48 6.04 -25.35
CA GLN A 11 -15.23 5.38 -24.28
C GLN A 11 -14.46 5.22 -22.98
N THR A 12 -13.13 5.38 -23.02
CA THR A 12 -12.26 5.18 -21.86
C THR A 12 -11.19 6.25 -21.79
N TYR A 13 -10.55 6.40 -20.64
CA TYR A 13 -9.39 7.27 -20.49
C TYR A 13 -8.39 6.69 -19.47
N PRO A 14 -7.07 6.89 -19.67
CA PRO A 14 -6.05 6.18 -18.90
C PRO A 14 -5.84 6.75 -17.49
N CYS A 15 -6.04 8.06 -17.30
CA CYS A 15 -5.81 8.75 -16.03
C CYS A 15 -6.84 9.86 -15.80
N LEU A 16 -7.19 10.06 -14.54
CA LEU A 16 -7.94 11.24 -14.11
C LEU A 16 -7.01 12.46 -14.13
N ASN A 17 -7.54 13.63 -14.47
CA ASN A 17 -6.83 14.90 -14.28
C ASN A 17 -6.91 15.34 -12.80
N LEU A 18 -6.41 14.49 -11.90
CA LEU A 18 -6.42 14.67 -10.46
C LEU A 18 -5.08 14.21 -9.90
N ASN A 19 -4.55 14.96 -8.93
CA ASN A 19 -3.40 14.52 -8.16
C ASN A 19 -3.87 14.02 -6.77
N ASP A 20 -3.52 12.77 -6.44
CA ASP A 20 -3.84 12.16 -5.15
C ASP A 20 -2.78 12.45 -4.07
N HIS A 21 -1.64 12.99 -4.46
CA HIS A 21 -0.48 13.24 -3.60
C HIS A 21 -0.12 12.00 -2.76
N THR A 22 0.13 10.89 -3.45
CA THR A 22 0.53 9.62 -2.84
C THR A 22 1.98 9.65 -2.37
N LEU A 23 2.42 8.60 -1.67
CA LEU A 23 3.78 8.51 -1.15
C LEU A 23 4.85 8.67 -2.24
N ASP A 24 4.61 8.15 -3.45
CA ASP A 24 5.56 8.20 -4.56
C ASP A 24 5.91 9.62 -5.01
N GLU A 25 5.02 10.59 -4.81
CA GLU A 25 5.26 12.01 -5.09
C GLU A 25 6.01 12.73 -3.97
N ASN A 26 5.98 12.18 -2.76
CA ASN A 26 6.62 12.73 -1.58
C ASN A 26 7.97 12.06 -1.26
N LEU A 27 8.43 11.14 -2.11
CA LEU A 27 9.74 10.50 -1.91
C LEU A 27 10.86 11.54 -2.05
N PRO A 28 11.88 11.50 -1.19
CA PRO A 28 13.05 12.37 -1.32
C PRO A 28 13.69 12.19 -2.70
N VAL A 29 14.21 13.25 -3.30
CA VAL A 29 14.92 13.14 -4.59
C VAL A 29 16.12 12.22 -4.38
N SER A 30 16.24 11.21 -5.26
CA SER A 30 17.37 10.29 -5.21
C SER A 30 18.55 10.93 -5.91
N GLU A 31 19.44 11.60 -5.17
CA GLU A 31 20.69 12.11 -5.75
C GLU A 31 21.59 10.97 -6.26
N HIS A 32 21.54 9.78 -5.63
CA HIS A 32 22.33 8.62 -6.05
C HIS A 32 21.66 7.28 -5.70
N TYR A 33 20.76 6.80 -6.55
CA TYR A 33 20.65 5.35 -6.75
C TYR A 33 21.61 5.05 -7.89
N PRO A 34 22.79 4.46 -7.65
CA PRO A 34 23.68 4.09 -8.73
C PRO A 34 23.02 2.94 -9.50
N LEU A 35 22.13 3.28 -10.43
CA LEU A 35 21.56 2.39 -11.43
C LEU A 35 22.63 1.97 -12.46
N GLN A 36 23.75 2.69 -12.50
CA GLN A 36 24.98 2.37 -13.21
C GLN A 36 26.15 2.92 -12.39
N SER A 37 26.55 2.23 -11.32
CA SER A 37 27.97 2.35 -10.92
C SER A 37 28.78 1.71 -12.04
N ASN A 38 29.78 2.42 -12.57
CA ASN A 38 30.74 1.88 -13.54
C ASN A 38 31.11 0.44 -13.13
N ARG A 39 30.59 -0.54 -13.90
CA ARG A 39 30.62 -1.97 -13.58
C ARG A 39 32.03 -2.51 -13.70
N THR A 40 32.84 -2.18 -12.72
CA THR A 40 34.07 -2.88 -12.43
C THR A 40 33.68 -4.24 -11.86
N GLN A 41 34.23 -5.31 -12.44
CA GLN A 41 33.91 -6.68 -12.03
C GLN A 41 34.16 -6.86 -10.52
N PRO A 42 33.37 -7.70 -9.84
CA PRO A 42 33.64 -8.03 -8.44
C PRO A 42 35.03 -8.65 -8.29
N VAL A 43 35.88 -8.01 -7.50
CA VAL A 43 37.22 -8.54 -7.16
C VAL A 43 37.13 -9.50 -5.98
N ALA A 44 36.15 -9.29 -5.09
CA ALA A 44 35.90 -10.12 -3.91
C ALA A 44 34.69 -11.03 -4.11
N ARG A 45 34.75 -12.21 -3.49
CA ARG A 45 33.67 -13.22 -3.47
C ARG A 45 32.65 -12.93 -2.37
N ALA A 46 31.49 -13.58 -2.42
CA ALA A 46 30.48 -13.55 -1.36
C ALA A 46 30.75 -14.56 -0.23
N GLY A 47 32.02 -14.95 -0.04
CA GLY A 47 32.43 -15.97 0.94
C GLY A 47 31.81 -17.33 0.65
N THR A 48 31.39 -18.05 1.70
CA THR A 48 30.77 -19.38 1.60
C THR A 48 29.50 -19.41 0.77
N LEU A 49 28.80 -18.28 0.61
CA LEU A 49 27.57 -18.21 -0.19
C LEU A 49 27.82 -18.56 -1.67
N ASP A 50 29.01 -18.23 -2.20
CA ASP A 50 29.41 -18.57 -3.58
C ASP A 50 29.64 -20.08 -3.79
N SER A 51 29.60 -20.91 -2.74
CA SER A 51 29.61 -22.37 -2.88
C SER A 51 28.27 -22.94 -3.34
N LEU A 52 27.19 -22.17 -3.22
CA LEU A 52 25.85 -22.58 -3.65
C LEU A 52 25.64 -22.28 -5.15
N PRO A 53 24.89 -23.14 -5.88
CA PRO A 53 24.39 -22.81 -7.20
C PRO A 53 23.58 -21.51 -7.19
N LEU A 54 23.66 -20.75 -8.29
CA LEU A 54 23.02 -19.44 -8.42
C LEU A 54 21.51 -19.51 -8.13
N GLU A 55 20.85 -20.58 -8.54
CA GLU A 55 19.43 -20.82 -8.34
C GLU A 55 19.07 -20.92 -6.86
N LEU A 56 19.93 -21.55 -6.05
CA LEU A 56 19.73 -21.65 -4.60
C LEU A 56 19.95 -20.29 -3.94
N ILE A 57 20.99 -19.55 -4.36
CA ILE A 57 21.22 -18.18 -3.91
C ILE A 57 19.99 -17.31 -4.22
N HIS A 58 19.49 -17.35 -5.45
CA HIS A 58 18.30 -16.61 -5.87
C HIS A 58 17.05 -16.99 -5.06
N LYS A 59 16.85 -18.27 -4.76
CA LYS A 59 15.76 -18.72 -3.88
C LYS A 59 15.86 -18.14 -2.47
N ILE A 60 17.07 -18.10 -1.90
CA ILE A 60 17.34 -17.51 -0.58
C ILE A 60 17.08 -16.00 -0.62
N LEU A 61 17.72 -15.29 -1.55
CA LEU A 61 17.60 -13.83 -1.68
C LEU A 61 16.14 -13.38 -1.92
N CYS A 62 15.37 -14.15 -2.69
CA CYS A 62 13.96 -13.85 -2.93
C CYS A 62 13.09 -13.94 -1.66
N GLN A 63 13.51 -14.72 -0.67
CA GLN A 63 12.79 -14.88 0.61
C GLN A 63 13.16 -13.82 1.65
N LEU A 64 14.26 -13.09 1.45
CA LEU A 64 14.66 -12.03 2.35
C LEU A 64 13.65 -10.89 2.32
N ASP A 65 13.47 -10.26 3.47
CA ASP A 65 12.76 -8.99 3.57
C ASP A 65 13.53 -7.90 2.80
N VAL A 66 12.80 -6.90 2.30
CA VAL A 66 13.33 -5.84 1.45
C VAL A 66 14.45 -5.07 2.14
N ARG A 67 14.39 -4.92 3.48
CA ARG A 67 15.45 -4.26 4.24
C ARG A 67 16.73 -5.11 4.24
N THR A 68 16.64 -6.37 4.65
CA THR A 68 17.77 -7.31 4.67
C THR A 68 18.37 -7.50 3.27
N LEU A 69 17.53 -7.60 2.23
CA LEU A 69 17.99 -7.69 0.85
C LEU A 69 18.77 -6.44 0.40
N SER A 70 18.30 -5.25 0.79
CA SER A 70 18.97 -3.98 0.48
C SER A 70 20.29 -3.86 1.22
N ASP A 71 20.32 -4.24 2.50
CA ASP A 71 21.54 -4.24 3.32
C ASP A 71 22.56 -5.24 2.76
N PHE A 72 22.14 -6.45 2.39
CA PHE A 72 22.99 -7.44 1.73
C PHE A 72 23.57 -6.90 0.41
N ARG A 73 22.72 -6.31 -0.45
CA ARG A 73 23.14 -5.71 -1.74
C ARG A 73 24.25 -4.68 -1.56
N ALA A 74 24.25 -3.95 -0.45
CA ALA A 74 25.20 -2.88 -0.15
C ALA A 74 26.54 -3.36 0.44
N THR A 75 26.68 -4.65 0.78
CA THR A 75 27.90 -5.17 1.44
C THR A 75 29.14 -5.17 0.55
N ASN A 76 29.03 -5.67 -0.68
CA ASN A 76 30.10 -5.68 -1.67
C ASN A 76 29.54 -5.82 -3.10
N ARG A 77 30.41 -5.67 -4.11
CA ARG A 77 30.02 -5.73 -5.53
C ARG A 77 29.44 -7.09 -5.95
N ARG A 78 29.91 -8.19 -5.36
CA ARG A 78 29.39 -9.54 -5.65
C ARG A 78 27.97 -9.70 -5.11
N ALA A 79 27.70 -9.22 -3.90
CA ALA A 79 26.34 -9.19 -3.34
C ALA A 79 25.42 -8.28 -4.18
N THR A 80 25.91 -7.14 -4.65
CA THR A 80 25.18 -6.29 -5.60
C THR A 80 24.81 -7.06 -6.87
N GLU A 81 25.77 -7.75 -7.48
CA GLU A 81 25.54 -8.57 -8.69
C GLU A 81 24.51 -9.69 -8.45
N LEU A 82 24.62 -10.43 -7.35
CA LEU A 82 23.70 -11.52 -7.02
C LEU A 82 22.25 -11.03 -6.86
N VAL A 83 22.07 -9.86 -6.25
CA VAL A 83 20.74 -9.24 -6.10
C VAL A 83 20.24 -8.65 -7.41
N ASP A 84 21.09 -7.98 -8.19
CA ASP A 84 20.70 -7.34 -9.46
C ASP A 84 20.40 -8.35 -10.57
N THR A 85 20.95 -9.56 -10.48
CA THR A 85 20.65 -10.68 -11.39
C THR A 85 19.39 -11.46 -11.00
N LEU A 86 18.85 -11.27 -9.79
CA LEU A 86 17.61 -11.90 -9.34
C LEU A 86 16.42 -11.40 -10.18
N PRO A 87 15.72 -12.27 -10.95
CA PRO A 87 14.68 -11.83 -11.88
C PRO A 87 13.53 -11.04 -11.22
N GLN A 88 13.11 -11.46 -10.03
CA GLN A 88 12.04 -10.82 -9.25
C GLN A 88 12.44 -9.41 -8.84
N TYR A 89 13.66 -9.23 -8.33
CA TYR A 89 14.16 -7.93 -7.92
C TYR A 89 14.37 -7.00 -9.12
N LYS A 90 14.88 -7.54 -10.24
CA LYS A 90 14.99 -6.80 -11.49
C LYS A 90 13.62 -6.30 -11.98
N ALA A 91 12.60 -7.14 -11.94
CA ALA A 91 11.23 -6.74 -12.28
C ALA A 91 10.69 -5.63 -11.34
N ILE A 92 10.95 -5.74 -10.04
CA ILE A 92 10.56 -4.71 -9.05
C ILE A 92 11.24 -3.38 -9.35
N ILE A 93 12.56 -3.35 -9.57
CA ILE A 93 13.29 -2.11 -9.88
C ILE A 93 12.82 -1.48 -11.20
N THR A 94 12.46 -2.30 -12.19
CA THR A 94 12.03 -1.82 -13.50
C THR A 94 10.62 -1.24 -13.44
N HIS A 95 9.67 -1.93 -12.79
CA HIS A 95 8.24 -1.60 -12.90
C HIS A 95 7.63 -0.98 -11.63
N ALA A 96 8.29 -1.09 -10.47
CA ALA A 96 7.78 -0.67 -9.17
C ALA A 96 8.85 0.05 -8.31
N ARG A 97 9.76 0.79 -8.96
CA ARG A 97 10.86 1.49 -8.29
C ARG A 97 10.41 2.37 -7.14
N ASN A 98 9.36 3.17 -7.34
CA ASN A 98 8.86 4.08 -6.31
C ASN A 98 8.25 3.32 -5.13
N ALA A 99 7.63 2.15 -5.35
CA ALA A 99 7.18 1.32 -4.25
C ALA A 99 8.35 0.75 -3.44
N LEU A 100 9.41 0.25 -4.10
CA LEU A 100 10.63 -0.21 -3.40
C LEU A 100 11.27 0.92 -2.58
N ARG A 101 11.42 2.11 -3.18
CA ARG A 101 11.93 3.30 -2.49
C ARG A 101 11.04 3.71 -1.33
N GLY A 102 9.72 3.73 -1.54
CA GLY A 102 8.72 4.01 -0.51
C GLY A 102 8.86 3.08 0.68
N ILE A 103 8.87 1.77 0.47
CA ILE A 103 9.04 0.74 1.51
C ILE A 103 10.28 1.02 2.39
N LEU A 104 11.41 1.37 1.77
CA LEU A 104 12.64 1.69 2.49
C LEU A 104 12.52 3.04 3.23
N SER A 105 11.97 4.07 2.58
CA SER A 105 11.83 5.42 3.14
C SER A 105 10.86 5.50 4.32
N ILE A 106 9.75 4.75 4.28
CA ILE A 106 8.79 4.66 5.41
C ILE A 106 9.15 3.57 6.43
N GLN A 107 10.28 2.87 6.22
CA GLN A 107 10.87 1.88 7.14
C GLN A 107 10.05 0.59 7.33
N THR A 108 9.31 0.17 6.30
CA THR A 108 8.47 -1.04 6.33
C THR A 108 9.13 -2.26 5.71
N GLY A 109 10.36 -2.12 5.18
CA GLY A 109 11.07 -3.18 4.45
C GLY A 109 11.23 -4.51 5.20
N ARG A 110 11.32 -4.48 6.53
CA ARG A 110 11.40 -5.70 7.37
C ARG A 110 10.15 -6.59 7.34
N TRP A 111 9.01 -6.04 6.93
CA TRP A 111 7.71 -6.75 6.91
C TRP A 111 7.38 -7.32 5.53
N ILE A 112 8.19 -7.03 4.52
CA ILE A 112 7.85 -7.28 3.11
C ILE A 112 9.02 -8.02 2.48
N THR A 113 8.79 -9.24 2.00
CA THR A 113 9.80 -10.00 1.26
C THR A 113 9.87 -9.58 -0.21
N CYS A 114 11.02 -9.80 -0.85
CA CYS A 114 11.16 -9.63 -2.29
C CYS A 114 10.11 -10.46 -3.06
N ARG A 115 9.89 -11.70 -2.62
CA ARG A 115 8.84 -12.58 -3.15
C ARG A 115 7.45 -11.95 -3.03
N THR A 116 7.07 -11.48 -1.84
CA THR A 116 5.74 -10.89 -1.61
C THR A 116 5.55 -9.66 -2.51
N LEU A 117 6.53 -8.76 -2.57
CA LEU A 117 6.43 -7.56 -3.42
C LEU A 117 6.29 -7.92 -4.90
N TYR A 118 7.07 -8.89 -5.39
CA TYR A 118 6.96 -9.37 -6.77
C TYR A 118 5.61 -10.03 -7.06
N GLN A 119 5.08 -10.86 -6.14
CA GLN A 119 3.76 -11.47 -6.30
C GLN A 119 2.67 -10.41 -6.41
N LYS A 120 2.72 -9.38 -5.57
CA LYS A 120 1.75 -8.28 -5.57
C LYS A 120 1.88 -7.40 -6.82
N LEU A 121 3.10 -7.18 -7.31
CA LEU A 121 3.35 -6.55 -8.61
C LEU A 121 2.67 -7.31 -9.77
N CYS A 122 2.62 -8.64 -9.71
CA CYS A 122 1.95 -9.45 -10.73
C CYS A 122 0.43 -9.62 -10.54
N THR A 123 -0.14 -9.15 -9.42
CA THR A 123 -1.55 -9.36 -9.07
C THR A 123 -2.38 -8.15 -9.50
N PRO A 124 -3.36 -8.29 -10.41
CA PRO A 124 -4.15 -7.14 -10.86
C PRO A 124 -5.27 -6.77 -9.88
N GLN A 125 -5.78 -7.70 -9.08
CA GLN A 125 -6.96 -7.50 -8.25
C GLN A 125 -6.67 -6.81 -6.92
N CYS A 126 -7.65 -6.02 -6.47
CA CYS A 126 -7.77 -5.51 -5.12
C CYS A 126 -8.08 -6.67 -4.16
N GLU A 127 -7.34 -6.76 -3.07
CA GLU A 127 -7.51 -7.83 -2.07
C GLU A 127 -8.81 -7.73 -1.29
N HIS A 128 -9.48 -6.57 -1.33
CA HIS A 128 -10.73 -6.36 -0.62
C HIS A 128 -11.96 -6.58 -1.49
N CYS A 129 -11.99 -6.03 -2.73
CA CYS A 129 -13.19 -6.05 -3.58
C CYS A 129 -13.03 -6.78 -4.93
N GLY A 130 -11.83 -7.25 -5.28
CA GLY A 130 -11.58 -7.95 -6.55
C GLY A 130 -11.45 -7.06 -7.80
N ASP A 131 -11.85 -5.78 -7.74
CA ASP A 131 -11.64 -4.83 -8.85
C ASP A 131 -10.15 -4.62 -9.16
N PHE A 132 -9.83 -4.02 -10.30
CA PHE A 132 -8.44 -3.67 -10.62
C PHE A 132 -7.84 -2.73 -9.56
N ALA A 133 -6.73 -3.14 -8.97
CA ALA A 133 -5.95 -2.36 -8.02
C ALA A 133 -4.87 -1.56 -8.75
N GLY A 134 -4.93 -0.23 -8.71
CA GLY A 134 -3.86 0.62 -9.23
C GLY A 134 -2.71 0.85 -8.24
N TYR A 135 -2.85 0.40 -6.99
CA TYR A 135 -2.01 0.86 -5.89
C TYR A 135 -1.51 -0.31 -5.04
N LEU A 136 -0.42 -0.06 -4.33
CA LEU A 136 0.03 -0.86 -3.20
C LEU A 136 -0.04 -0.07 -1.91
N TYR A 137 -0.60 -0.70 -0.87
CA TYR A 137 -0.45 -0.28 0.52
C TYR A 137 0.86 -0.85 1.07
N LEU A 138 1.86 0.02 1.21
CA LEU A 138 3.26 -0.36 1.49
C LEU A 138 3.54 -0.66 2.97
N LEU A 139 2.57 -0.52 3.87
CA LEU A 139 2.76 -0.91 5.26
C LEU A 139 2.74 -2.44 5.43
N THR A 140 1.84 -3.12 4.72
CA THR A 140 1.65 -4.57 4.76
C THR A 140 1.68 -5.23 3.37
N CYS A 141 2.10 -4.48 2.34
CA CYS A 141 2.22 -4.92 0.95
C CYS A 141 0.93 -5.53 0.37
N LYS A 142 -0.17 -4.76 0.40
CA LYS A 142 -1.47 -5.19 -0.15
C LYS A 142 -1.83 -4.46 -1.43
N ARG A 143 -2.37 -5.19 -2.42
CA ARG A 143 -2.98 -4.60 -3.63
C ARG A 143 -4.35 -4.06 -3.28
N VAL A 144 -4.57 -2.79 -3.62
CA VAL A 144 -5.80 -2.09 -3.25
C VAL A 144 -6.22 -1.12 -4.35
N CYS A 145 -7.53 -1.02 -4.60
CA CYS A 145 -8.10 0.00 -5.49
C CYS A 145 -8.34 1.31 -4.72
N PHE A 146 -8.52 2.41 -5.45
CA PHE A 146 -8.72 3.73 -4.83
C PHE A 146 -9.84 3.74 -3.80
N LEU A 147 -11.00 3.17 -4.17
CA LEU A 147 -12.20 3.18 -3.34
C LEU A 147 -12.01 2.41 -2.02
N CYS A 148 -11.26 1.31 -2.05
CA CYS A 148 -11.04 0.51 -0.85
C CYS A 148 -10.11 1.21 0.14
N PHE A 149 -8.98 1.78 -0.32
CA PHE A 149 -8.05 2.39 0.63
C PHE A 149 -8.56 3.72 1.20
N THR A 150 -9.42 4.44 0.46
CA THR A 150 -9.98 5.71 0.94
C THR A 150 -11.16 5.53 1.91
N LYS A 151 -11.86 4.39 1.87
CA LYS A 151 -13.06 4.16 2.69
C LYS A 151 -12.87 3.14 3.81
N ASN A 152 -12.08 2.09 3.58
CA ASN A 152 -11.96 1.01 4.56
C ASN A 152 -10.90 1.33 5.63
N ASP A 153 -11.30 1.24 6.90
CA ASP A 153 -10.46 1.35 8.09
C ASP A 153 -9.17 0.52 8.04
N LEU A 154 -9.18 -0.64 7.37
CA LEU A 154 -8.01 -1.52 7.24
C LEU A 154 -6.81 -0.83 6.57
N TYR A 155 -7.04 0.24 5.82
CA TYR A 155 -6.01 1.04 5.14
C TYR A 155 -5.82 2.43 5.77
N LEU A 156 -6.36 2.66 6.98
CA LEU A 156 -6.11 3.85 7.78
C LEU A 156 -5.15 3.52 8.93
N PRO A 157 -3.82 3.68 8.74
CA PRO A 157 -2.86 3.45 9.79
C PRO A 157 -3.03 4.47 10.93
N LEU A 158 -2.81 4.02 12.17
CA LEU A 158 -3.16 4.77 13.37
C LEU A 158 -1.91 5.13 14.21
N PRO A 159 -1.94 6.21 15.00
CA PRO A 159 -0.89 6.43 16.00
C PRO A 159 -0.85 5.28 17.03
N PRO A 160 0.33 4.85 17.52
CA PRO A 160 0.45 3.77 18.50
C PRO A 160 -0.44 3.94 19.74
N GLY A 161 -0.53 5.17 20.28
CA GLY A 161 -1.39 5.46 21.42
C GLY A 161 -2.89 5.30 21.13
N ARG A 162 -3.32 5.52 19.87
CA ARG A 162 -4.70 5.25 19.44
C ARG A 162 -4.92 3.74 19.30
N ALA A 163 -3.97 3.00 18.75
CA ALA A 163 -4.05 1.54 18.68
C ALA A 163 -4.15 0.89 20.08
N CYS A 164 -3.35 1.36 21.05
CA CYS A 164 -3.47 0.92 22.46
C CYS A 164 -4.90 1.09 23.00
N ARG A 165 -5.52 2.24 22.76
CA ARG A 165 -6.86 2.54 23.27
C ARG A 165 -7.93 1.76 22.51
N LYS A 166 -7.89 1.80 21.18
CA LYS A 166 -8.92 1.23 20.29
C LYS A 166 -8.96 -0.30 20.29
N PHE A 167 -7.84 -0.96 20.61
CA PHE A 167 -7.73 -2.42 20.59
C PHE A 167 -7.28 -3.02 21.93
N GLY A 168 -7.25 -2.21 22.99
CA GLY A 168 -6.83 -2.65 24.32
C GLY A 168 -5.40 -3.21 24.37
N LEU A 169 -4.47 -2.64 23.58
CA LEU A 169 -3.09 -3.14 23.44
C LEU A 169 -2.12 -2.45 24.41
N THR A 170 -1.09 -3.19 24.82
CA THR A 170 0.08 -2.62 25.51
C THR A 170 1.04 -1.98 24.50
N ARG A 171 1.90 -1.06 24.98
CA ARG A 171 2.92 -0.45 24.12
C ARG A 171 3.92 -1.47 23.59
N GLN A 172 4.27 -2.48 24.39
CA GLN A 172 5.19 -3.55 24.00
C GLN A 172 4.62 -4.33 22.81
N ILE A 173 3.33 -4.69 22.85
CA ILE A 173 2.70 -5.42 21.73
C ILE A 173 2.70 -4.55 20.48
N VAL A 174 2.31 -3.28 20.56
CA VAL A 174 2.27 -2.38 19.40
C VAL A 174 3.65 -2.23 18.74
N GLN A 175 4.74 -2.25 19.51
CA GLN A 175 6.11 -2.19 18.97
C GLN A 175 6.51 -3.41 18.13
N THR A 176 5.83 -4.55 18.30
CA THR A 176 6.04 -5.77 17.52
C THR A 176 5.23 -5.82 16.23
N LEU A 177 4.37 -4.84 15.97
CA LEU A 177 3.48 -4.81 14.80
C LEU A 177 4.12 -4.04 13.62
N PRO A 178 3.57 -4.20 12.39
CA PRO A 178 3.93 -3.37 11.25
C PRO A 178 3.79 -1.87 11.54
N LEU A 179 4.94 -1.20 11.61
CA LEU A 179 5.10 0.21 11.91
C LEU A 179 5.80 0.92 10.77
N MET A 180 5.45 2.17 10.56
CA MET A 180 6.12 3.06 9.62
C MET A 180 6.40 4.44 10.21
N THR A 181 7.34 5.14 9.59
CA THR A 181 7.58 6.56 9.81
C THR A 181 7.11 7.35 8.59
N VAL A 182 6.12 8.21 8.77
CA VAL A 182 5.59 9.09 7.71
C VAL A 182 6.66 10.06 7.22
N ILE A 183 6.83 10.16 5.91
CA ILE A 183 7.61 11.21 5.25
C ILE A 183 6.77 12.50 5.29
N PRO A 184 7.27 13.60 5.87
CA PRO A 184 6.54 14.86 5.86
C PRO A 184 6.27 15.35 4.44
N GLY A 185 5.06 15.82 4.18
CA GLY A 185 4.69 16.24 2.84
C GLY A 185 3.23 16.62 2.69
N ILE A 186 2.82 16.84 1.45
CA ILE A 186 1.44 17.12 1.06
C ILE A 186 0.86 15.80 0.56
N TYR A 187 -0.31 15.42 1.09
CA TYR A 187 -0.95 14.15 0.80
C TYR A 187 -2.45 14.34 0.58
N SER A 188 -3.07 13.35 -0.07
CA SER A 188 -4.50 13.31 -0.45
C SER A 188 -4.88 14.34 -1.54
N PRO A 189 -5.97 14.10 -2.28
CA PRO A 189 -6.53 15.06 -3.24
C PRO A 189 -6.83 16.45 -2.67
N ASN A 190 -6.98 16.59 -1.36
CA ASN A 190 -7.26 17.86 -0.69
C ASN A 190 -5.98 18.57 -0.21
N GLU A 191 -4.80 18.16 -0.68
CA GLU A 191 -3.50 18.76 -0.39
C GLU A 191 -3.22 18.93 1.12
N LYS A 192 -3.65 17.97 1.92
CA LYS A 192 -3.48 18.00 3.37
C LYS A 192 -2.05 17.65 3.76
N LYS A 193 -1.47 18.46 4.63
CA LYS A 193 -0.12 18.20 5.16
C LYS A 193 -0.13 17.01 6.13
N ALA A 194 0.80 16.08 5.94
CA ALA A 194 1.11 15.04 6.91
C ALA A 194 2.46 15.35 7.58
N PRO A 195 2.52 15.52 8.91
CA PRO A 195 3.78 15.70 9.62
C PRO A 195 4.52 14.36 9.82
N LYS A 196 5.81 14.44 10.17
CA LYS A 196 6.57 13.26 10.59
C LYS A 196 5.87 12.61 11.78
N ARG A 197 5.50 11.34 11.64
CA ARG A 197 4.76 10.60 12.67
C ARG A 197 4.99 9.10 12.51
N VAL A 198 5.03 8.39 13.63
CA VAL A 198 4.98 6.93 13.62
C VAL A 198 3.54 6.47 13.60
N LEU A 199 3.22 5.58 12.66
CA LEU A 199 1.90 4.96 12.55
C LEU A 199 2.04 3.44 12.52
N VAL A 200 1.04 2.75 13.07
CA VAL A 200 0.91 1.30 13.09
C VAL A 200 -0.25 0.87 12.20
N ASP A 201 -0.11 -0.30 11.60
CA ASP A 201 -1.14 -0.92 10.78
C ASP A 201 -2.42 -1.20 11.58
N TYR A 202 -3.57 -0.85 10.99
CA TYR A 202 -4.87 -1.03 11.64
C TYR A 202 -5.18 -2.51 11.84
N GLU A 203 -5.05 -3.30 10.79
CA GLU A 203 -5.48 -4.69 10.77
C GLU A 203 -4.61 -5.55 11.70
N ALA A 204 -3.29 -5.37 11.66
CA ALA A 204 -2.37 -6.03 12.57
C ALA A 204 -2.65 -5.65 14.04
N SER A 205 -3.02 -4.39 14.30
CA SER A 205 -3.42 -3.96 15.65
C SER A 205 -4.73 -4.61 16.08
N LEU A 206 -5.72 -4.70 15.19
CA LEU A 206 -6.98 -5.39 15.42
C LEU A 206 -6.75 -6.87 15.76
N TYR A 207 -5.98 -7.59 14.94
CA TYR A 207 -5.67 -9.00 15.18
C TYR A 207 -4.87 -9.22 16.46
N ALA A 208 -3.91 -8.35 16.76
CA ALA A 208 -3.16 -8.41 18.02
C ALA A 208 -4.08 -8.22 19.23
N GLY A 209 -5.07 -7.33 19.14
CA GLY A 209 -6.04 -7.11 20.20
C GLY A 209 -6.95 -8.32 20.38
N ILE A 210 -7.50 -8.86 19.29
CA ILE A 210 -8.30 -10.10 19.32
C ILE A 210 -7.49 -11.24 19.95
N LYS A 211 -6.22 -11.39 19.58
CA LYS A 211 -5.35 -12.43 20.12
C LYS A 211 -5.07 -12.24 21.62
N LEU A 212 -4.84 -11.01 22.06
CA LEU A 212 -4.57 -10.69 23.46
C LEU A 212 -5.76 -11.00 24.36
N HIS A 213 -6.97 -10.67 23.91
CA HIS A 213 -8.21 -10.82 24.68
C HIS A 213 -8.96 -12.12 24.38
N GLY A 214 -8.44 -12.97 23.50
CA GLY A 214 -9.01 -14.26 23.11
C GLY A 214 -10.15 -14.17 22.07
N SER A 215 -10.91 -13.07 22.01
CA SER A 215 -11.93 -12.86 20.98
C SER A 215 -12.20 -11.37 20.73
N ARG A 216 -12.87 -11.06 19.60
CA ARG A 216 -13.31 -9.69 19.30
C ARG A 216 -14.29 -9.15 20.35
N ASN A 217 -15.19 -10.01 20.86
CA ASN A 217 -16.17 -9.61 21.88
C ASN A 217 -15.49 -9.31 23.22
N ALA A 218 -14.58 -10.18 23.67
CA ALA A 218 -13.83 -9.97 24.91
C ALA A 218 -12.96 -8.70 24.85
N MET A 219 -12.32 -8.43 23.70
CA MET A 219 -11.59 -7.18 23.50
C MET A 219 -12.50 -5.96 23.58
N ASN A 220 -13.67 -5.98 22.92
CA ASN A 220 -14.61 -4.87 22.95
C ASN A 220 -15.14 -4.63 24.38
N GLN A 221 -15.43 -5.69 25.13
CA GLN A 221 -15.85 -5.60 26.53
C GLN A 221 -14.77 -4.95 27.39
N TYR A 222 -13.52 -5.43 27.28
CA TYR A 222 -12.39 -4.84 28.00
C TYR A 222 -12.24 -3.33 27.72
N ILE A 223 -12.39 -2.92 26.46
CA ILE A 223 -12.33 -1.49 26.08
C ILE A 223 -13.48 -0.70 26.71
N ALA A 224 -14.70 -1.22 26.66
CA ALA A 224 -15.87 -0.57 27.24
C ALA A 224 -15.73 -0.40 28.77
N ASP A 225 -15.30 -1.45 29.47
CA ASP A 225 -15.06 -1.41 30.93
C ASP A 225 -13.98 -0.37 31.27
N ARG A 226 -12.89 -0.37 30.50
CA ARG A 226 -11.79 0.60 30.62
C ARG A 226 -12.23 2.04 30.40
N GLU A 227 -13.16 2.29 29.48
CA GLU A 227 -13.72 3.61 29.21
C GLU A 227 -14.69 4.05 30.32
N ALA A 228 -15.54 3.15 30.81
CA ALA A 228 -16.43 3.39 31.93
C ALA A 228 -15.66 3.76 33.21
N GLU A 229 -14.61 3.00 33.56
CA GLU A 229 -13.73 3.30 34.70
C GLU A 229 -13.10 4.70 34.61
N LEU A 230 -12.66 5.09 33.40
CA LEU A 230 -12.06 6.41 33.17
C LEU A 230 -13.09 7.53 33.30
N ALA A 231 -14.32 7.31 32.84
CA ALA A 231 -15.41 8.27 32.99
C ALA A 231 -15.77 8.49 34.47
N THR A 232 -15.89 7.41 35.25
CA THR A 232 -16.15 7.48 36.70
C THR A 232 -15.07 8.26 37.42
N ARG A 233 -13.78 7.98 37.16
CA ARG A 233 -12.66 8.70 37.79
C ARG A 233 -12.62 10.20 37.47
N GLN A 234 -13.10 10.60 36.29
CA GLN A 234 -13.17 12.02 35.91
C GLN A 234 -14.34 12.75 36.58
N SER A 235 -15.44 12.06 36.87
CA SER A 235 -16.60 12.63 37.58
C SER A 235 -16.29 12.99 39.04
N THR A 236 -15.35 12.27 39.66
CA THR A 236 -14.94 12.47 41.06
C THR A 236 -13.78 13.48 41.24
N SER A 237 -13.16 13.97 40.14
CA SER A 237 -12.02 14.89 40.22
C SER A 237 -12.42 16.35 39.99
N THR A 238 -12.06 17.26 40.90
CA THR A 238 -12.27 18.72 40.79
C THR A 238 -11.26 19.43 39.87
N GLY A 239 -10.34 18.67 39.24
CA GLY A 239 -9.32 19.17 38.33
C GLY A 239 -9.76 19.25 36.86
N ARG A 240 -8.95 19.95 36.05
CA ARG A 240 -9.14 20.22 34.61
C ARG A 240 -9.63 18.97 33.85
N ARG A 241 -10.91 18.95 33.45
CA ARG A 241 -11.57 17.84 32.73
C ARG A 241 -10.75 17.44 31.48
N ARG A 242 -10.12 16.27 31.48
CA ARG A 242 -9.58 15.66 30.26
C ARG A 242 -10.76 15.15 29.43
N ARG A 243 -11.03 15.73 28.25
CA ARG A 243 -12.10 15.24 27.35
C ARG A 243 -11.98 13.72 27.16
N VAL A 244 -13.05 13.00 27.49
CA VAL A 244 -13.25 11.61 27.06
C VAL A 244 -13.12 11.60 25.53
N PRO A 245 -12.24 10.78 24.94
CA PRO A 245 -12.17 10.66 23.49
C PRO A 245 -13.54 10.19 22.99
N VAL A 246 -14.21 11.07 22.25
CA VAL A 246 -15.46 10.75 21.56
C VAL A 246 -15.20 9.58 20.60
N ALA A 247 -16.23 8.77 20.35
CA ALA A 247 -16.25 7.74 19.30
C ALA A 247 -15.49 8.22 18.05
N ASP A 248 -14.78 7.31 17.37
CA ASP A 248 -13.95 7.66 16.21
C ASP A 248 -14.73 8.58 15.27
N HIS A 249 -14.34 9.86 15.26
CA HIS A 249 -14.96 10.86 14.41
C HIS A 249 -14.86 10.42 12.95
N PHE A 250 -15.77 10.95 12.12
CA PHE A 250 -15.63 10.92 10.66
C PHE A 250 -14.19 11.29 10.29
N ASP A 251 -13.50 10.37 9.61
CA ASP A 251 -12.06 10.45 9.40
C ASP A 251 -11.70 11.30 8.17
N GLY A 252 -12.70 11.74 7.40
CA GLY A 252 -12.52 12.51 6.17
C GLY A 252 -12.33 11.66 4.92
N GLU A 253 -12.31 10.33 5.01
CA GLU A 253 -12.11 9.38 3.90
C GLU A 253 -10.98 9.81 2.95
N SER A 254 -11.29 10.04 1.66
CA SER A 254 -10.32 10.49 0.65
C SER A 254 -9.66 11.83 0.95
N GLY A 255 -10.18 12.62 1.91
CA GLY A 255 -9.54 13.83 2.42
C GLY A 255 -8.55 13.61 3.57
N ASN A 256 -8.42 12.38 4.08
CA ASN A 256 -7.51 12.07 5.17
C ASN A 256 -6.09 11.78 4.63
N PRO A 257 -5.08 12.62 4.93
CA PRO A 257 -3.74 12.43 4.40
C PRO A 257 -3.12 11.09 4.84
N PHE A 258 -3.45 10.58 6.03
CA PHE A 258 -2.87 9.33 6.53
C PHE A 258 -3.32 8.08 5.77
N ARG A 259 -4.35 8.18 4.93
CA ARG A 259 -4.70 7.10 3.99
C ARG A 259 -3.77 7.03 2.79
N PHE A 260 -3.00 8.10 2.51
CA PHE A 260 -2.14 8.21 1.32
C PHE A 260 -0.65 8.08 1.63
N VAL A 261 -0.22 8.30 2.87
CA VAL A 261 1.21 8.27 3.30
C VAL A 261 1.89 6.90 3.14
N ALA A 262 1.13 5.84 2.90
CA ALA A 262 1.63 4.49 2.65
C ALA A 262 1.17 3.93 1.30
N ILE A 263 0.56 4.75 0.45
CA ILE A 263 0.02 4.34 -0.85
C ILE A 263 1.01 4.74 -1.93
N SER A 264 1.32 3.80 -2.83
CA SER A 264 2.09 4.08 -4.03
C SER A 264 1.38 3.52 -5.25
N PHE A 265 1.36 4.30 -6.33
CA PHE A 265 0.88 3.78 -7.62
C PHE A 265 1.84 2.70 -8.13
N VAL A 266 1.29 1.53 -8.46
CA VAL A 266 2.06 0.39 -8.98
C VAL A 266 1.27 -0.28 -10.10
N PRO A 267 1.77 -0.27 -11.35
CA PRO A 267 1.12 -0.99 -12.43
C PRO A 267 1.18 -2.50 -12.16
N GLN A 268 0.29 -3.27 -12.79
CA GLN A 268 0.39 -4.72 -12.77
C GLN A 268 1.38 -5.19 -13.84
N LEU A 269 2.32 -6.04 -13.46
CA LEU A 269 3.20 -6.75 -14.41
C LEU A 269 2.54 -8.04 -14.87
N VAL A 270 2.24 -8.13 -16.17
CA VAL A 270 1.71 -9.34 -16.79
C VAL A 270 2.85 -10.35 -16.98
N LYS A 271 2.79 -11.49 -16.28
CA LYS A 271 3.88 -12.48 -16.28
C LYS A 271 4.21 -13.04 -17.65
N THR A 272 3.20 -13.26 -18.49
CA THR A 272 3.33 -13.94 -19.79
C THR A 272 3.97 -13.04 -20.83
N SER A 273 3.54 -11.78 -20.95
CA SER A 273 4.07 -10.85 -21.95
C SER A 273 5.20 -9.96 -21.43
N ARG A 274 5.35 -9.83 -20.11
CA ARG A 274 6.20 -8.84 -19.43
C ARG A 274 5.78 -7.39 -19.68
N ASP A 275 4.56 -7.18 -20.17
CA ASP A 275 3.96 -5.85 -20.29
C ASP A 275 3.40 -5.37 -18.95
N VAL A 276 3.11 -4.07 -18.89
CA VAL A 276 2.51 -3.43 -17.73
C VAL A 276 1.08 -2.98 -18.01
N GLU A 277 0.15 -3.38 -17.15
CA GLU A 277 -1.24 -2.93 -17.18
C GLU A 277 -1.47 -1.88 -16.07
N ARG A 278 -2.03 -0.73 -16.44
CA ARG A 278 -2.31 0.39 -15.51
C ARG A 278 -3.78 0.50 -15.12
N GLY A 279 -4.64 -0.29 -15.78
CA GLY A 279 -6.08 -0.11 -15.83
C GLY A 279 -6.46 1.22 -16.48
N PHE A 280 -7.75 1.37 -16.76
CA PHE A 280 -8.32 2.59 -17.33
C PHE A 280 -9.67 2.90 -16.69
N HIS A 281 -10.19 4.10 -16.95
CA HIS A 281 -11.47 4.57 -16.43
C HIS A 281 -12.53 4.59 -17.53
N CYS A 282 -13.79 4.49 -17.12
CA CYS A 282 -14.95 4.60 -17.99
C CYS A 282 -15.32 6.07 -18.24
N ALA A 283 -15.43 6.50 -19.51
CA ALA A 283 -15.86 7.86 -19.85
C ALA A 283 -17.29 8.15 -19.38
N GLY A 284 -18.20 7.17 -19.49
CA GLY A 284 -19.59 7.25 -19.02
C GLY A 284 -19.75 7.41 -17.50
N CYS A 285 -18.72 7.06 -16.72
CA CYS A 285 -18.73 7.14 -15.26
C CYS A 285 -18.12 8.42 -14.70
N ARG A 286 -17.68 9.36 -15.55
CA ARG A 286 -16.84 10.50 -15.13
C ARG A 286 -17.46 11.36 -14.02
N LYS A 287 -18.79 11.51 -14.02
CA LYS A 287 -19.53 12.33 -13.05
C LYS A 287 -20.14 11.55 -11.89
N SER A 288 -20.03 10.22 -11.90
CA SER A 288 -20.69 9.37 -10.90
C SER A 288 -19.79 9.14 -9.68
N MET A 289 -20.39 9.25 -8.50
CA MET A 289 -19.75 8.98 -7.21
C MET A 289 -20.24 7.67 -6.57
N ASP A 290 -21.20 7.01 -7.23
CA ASP A 290 -21.84 5.81 -6.72
C ASP A 290 -21.24 4.55 -7.33
N LEU A 291 -21.14 3.50 -6.51
CA LEU A 291 -20.80 2.17 -7.00
C LEU A 291 -22.01 1.57 -7.76
N PRO A 292 -21.76 0.78 -8.82
CA PRO A 292 -20.46 0.33 -9.32
C PRO A 292 -19.84 1.26 -10.39
N SER A 293 -20.45 2.42 -10.65
CA SER A 293 -20.08 3.39 -11.71
C SER A 293 -19.23 4.55 -11.20
N HIS A 294 -18.49 4.38 -10.11
CA HIS A 294 -17.75 5.49 -9.51
C HIS A 294 -16.59 5.92 -10.42
N CYS A 295 -16.42 7.21 -10.66
CA CYS A 295 -15.40 7.79 -11.55
C CYS A 295 -13.95 7.35 -11.22
N ARG A 296 -13.66 7.03 -9.95
CA ARG A 296 -12.35 6.59 -9.47
C ARG A 296 -12.11 5.08 -9.63
N ARG A 297 -13.12 4.31 -10.06
CA ARG A 297 -12.99 2.88 -10.35
C ARG A 297 -12.13 2.68 -11.59
N LYS A 298 -11.21 1.72 -11.53
CA LYS A 298 -10.39 1.29 -12.66
C LYS A 298 -10.83 -0.06 -13.16
N PHE A 299 -10.69 -0.26 -14.45
CA PHE A 299 -11.09 -1.45 -15.16
C PHE A 299 -9.89 -2.07 -15.89
N THR A 300 -9.85 -3.40 -15.92
CA THR A 300 -9.23 -4.18 -17.00
C THR A 300 -10.20 -4.29 -18.18
N THR A 301 -9.72 -4.70 -19.34
CA THR A 301 -10.57 -4.99 -20.52
C THR A 301 -11.76 -5.89 -20.17
N ALA A 302 -11.50 -7.02 -19.51
CA ALA A 302 -12.56 -7.97 -19.13
C ALA A 302 -13.60 -7.36 -18.17
N SER A 303 -13.15 -6.61 -17.16
CA SER A 303 -14.08 -5.96 -16.21
C SER A 303 -14.87 -4.82 -16.85
N PHE A 304 -14.30 -4.15 -17.86
CA PHE A 304 -14.98 -3.08 -18.59
C PHE A 304 -16.06 -3.63 -19.53
N GLU A 305 -15.81 -4.75 -20.21
CA GLU A 305 -16.84 -5.43 -21.01
C GLU A 305 -18.03 -5.86 -20.16
N ALA A 306 -17.78 -6.39 -18.96
CA ALA A 306 -18.85 -6.71 -18.00
C ALA A 306 -19.61 -5.44 -17.56
N HIS A 307 -18.89 -4.33 -17.33
CA HIS A 307 -19.49 -3.03 -17.00
C HIS A 307 -20.40 -2.52 -18.13
N LEU A 308 -19.97 -2.58 -19.39
CA LEU A 308 -20.78 -2.16 -20.54
C LEU A 308 -22.02 -3.04 -20.73
N LYS A 309 -21.95 -4.34 -20.42
CA LYS A 309 -23.13 -5.22 -20.44
C LYS A 309 -24.17 -4.84 -19.40
N GLN A 310 -23.73 -4.33 -18.24
CA GLN A 310 -24.63 -3.94 -17.15
C GLN A 310 -25.23 -2.54 -17.34
N PHE A 311 -24.44 -1.58 -17.84
CA PHE A 311 -24.83 -0.16 -17.93
C PHE A 311 -25.11 0.34 -19.34
N GLY A 312 -24.89 -0.50 -20.35
CA GLY A 312 -25.04 -0.12 -21.75
C GLY A 312 -23.84 0.65 -22.30
N ARG A 313 -23.87 0.90 -23.61
CA ARG A 313 -22.77 1.52 -24.36
C ARG A 313 -22.64 3.01 -24.03
N ILE A 314 -21.46 3.56 -24.25
CA ILE A 314 -21.19 4.97 -24.01
C ILE A 314 -21.42 5.76 -25.30
N LYS A 315 -22.31 6.76 -25.25
CA LYS A 315 -22.53 7.76 -26.32
C LYS A 315 -22.53 9.15 -25.69
N HIS A 316 -21.77 10.08 -26.25
CA HIS A 316 -21.61 11.45 -25.72
C HIS A 316 -21.24 11.47 -24.21
N GLU A 317 -20.23 10.69 -23.81
CA GLU A 317 -19.77 10.56 -22.41
C GLU A 317 -20.82 10.09 -21.39
N ASN A 318 -21.92 9.48 -21.84
CA ASN A 318 -22.96 8.94 -20.96
C ASN A 318 -23.29 7.49 -21.32
N HIS A 319 -23.73 6.71 -20.33
CA HIS A 319 -24.24 5.36 -20.53
C HIS A 319 -25.65 5.40 -21.14
N HIS A 320 -25.88 4.58 -22.18
CA HIS A 320 -27.19 4.38 -22.80
C HIS A 320 -27.49 2.88 -22.76
N LEU A 321 -28.54 2.51 -22.01
CA LEU A 321 -29.11 1.18 -22.08
C LEU A 321 -29.83 1.07 -23.42
N ASP A 322 -29.38 0.14 -24.26
CA ASP A 322 -30.10 -0.23 -25.49
C ASP A 322 -31.35 -1.05 -25.13
#